data_AF-A0A963U4H5-F1
#
_entry.id   AF-A0A963U4H5-F1
#
_cell.length_a   1.000
_cell.length_b   1.000
_cell.length_c   1.000
_cell.angle_alpha   90.00
_cell.angle_beta   90.00
_cell.angle_gamma   90.00
#
_symmetry.space_group_name_H-M   'P 1'
#
loop_
_entity.id
_entity.type
_entity.pdbx_description
1 polymer ?
#
loop_
_entity_poly.entity_id
_entity_poly.type
_entity_poly.pdbx_seq_one_letter_code
_entity_poly.pdbx_strand_id
1 'polypeptide(L)'
;MTSIRQTAPLSLTIIAAIGLSACSKSAPPTPDAAVQSAVKRTGASETFSTIVNSKGDISRPTDYATNPDWVHIGSWSVVNAEAKVDGMHNVYTTRDVVAEYAATGAFPDGAVLVKEVAGVDHAQLSTGNAHWSGEPAVWFVSVKDASGRFADNPLWGEGWGWALFKADAPMTQVATDYRADCLGCHLPAAESDHMYVYAYPPLGPKARAFAPASAPQAGDAAGESTGEMGDTQRMR
;
A
#
# COMPACT_ATOMS: atom_id res chain seq x y z
N MET A 1 53.06 -27.51 -72.88
CA MET A 1 52.88 -26.51 -71.81
C MET A 1 52.83 -27.26 -70.49
N THR A 2 53.87 -27.02 -69.66
CA THR A 2 53.90 -27.11 -68.18
C THR A 2 53.23 -28.33 -67.52
N SER A 3 53.91 -29.40 -67.11
CA SER A 3 54.97 -29.56 -66.08
C SER A 3 54.50 -29.32 -64.63
N ILE A 4 55.05 -30.16 -63.74
CA ILE A 4 55.14 -30.11 -62.26
C ILE A 4 54.04 -30.94 -61.56
N ARG A 5 54.28 -32.18 -61.09
CA ARG A 5 55.24 -32.76 -60.09
C ARG A 5 54.68 -32.83 -58.65
N GLN A 6 54.86 -34.03 -58.07
CA GLN A 6 55.20 -34.34 -56.67
C GLN A 6 54.10 -34.14 -55.60
N THR A 7 53.99 -34.89 -54.50
CA THR A 7 54.69 -36.06 -53.91
C THR A 7 53.83 -36.55 -52.73
N ALA A 8 53.80 -37.85 -52.48
CA ALA A 8 53.41 -38.43 -51.18
C ALA A 8 54.52 -38.18 -50.13
N PRO A 9 54.46 -38.77 -48.91
CA PRO A 9 53.42 -38.88 -47.89
C PRO A 9 53.91 -38.25 -46.56
N LEU A 10 53.12 -38.19 -45.48
CA LEU A 10 53.66 -38.25 -44.11
C LEU A 10 52.57 -38.49 -43.08
N SER A 11 52.71 -39.62 -42.38
CA SER A 11 52.00 -39.99 -41.16
C SER A 11 52.17 -38.92 -40.08
N LEU A 12 51.08 -38.55 -39.42
CA LEU A 12 51.13 -37.73 -38.22
C LEU A 12 50.52 -38.48 -37.04
N THR A 13 51.40 -38.79 -36.10
CA THR A 13 51.16 -39.31 -34.76
C THR A 13 50.21 -38.39 -34.00
N ILE A 14 49.04 -38.90 -33.59
CA ILE A 14 48.13 -38.18 -32.70
C ILE A 14 48.65 -38.34 -31.27
N ILE A 15 49.24 -37.27 -30.72
CA ILE A 15 49.55 -37.14 -29.30
C ILE A 15 48.24 -36.80 -28.59
N ALA A 16 47.79 -37.70 -27.70
CA ALA A 16 46.67 -37.45 -26.81
C ALA A 16 47.06 -36.40 -25.76
N ALA A 17 46.63 -35.16 -25.95
CA ALA A 17 46.70 -34.12 -24.93
C ALA A 17 45.53 -34.33 -23.95
N ILE A 18 45.85 -34.83 -22.75
CA ILE A 18 44.95 -34.84 -21.60
C ILE A 18 44.74 -33.39 -21.18
N GLY A 19 43.65 -32.78 -21.62
CA GLY A 19 43.20 -31.48 -21.14
C GLY A 19 42.69 -31.62 -19.71
N LEU A 20 43.42 -31.06 -18.75
CA LEU A 20 42.91 -30.78 -17.40
C LEU A 20 41.78 -29.74 -17.54
N SER A 21 40.54 -30.23 -17.65
CA SER A 21 39.36 -29.37 -17.59
C SER A 21 39.20 -28.92 -16.14
N ALA A 22 39.62 -27.69 -15.85
CA ALA A 22 39.36 -27.06 -14.57
C ALA A 22 37.83 -26.94 -14.39
N CYS A 23 37.27 -27.70 -13.44
CA CYS A 23 35.93 -27.46 -12.94
C CYS A 23 35.93 -26.10 -12.22
N SER A 24 35.57 -25.04 -12.94
CA SER A 24 35.15 -23.79 -12.31
C SER A 24 33.91 -24.11 -11.48
N LYS A 25 34.09 -24.25 -10.16
CA LYS A 25 32.99 -24.29 -9.19
C LYS A 25 32.27 -22.95 -9.29
N SER A 26 31.20 -22.90 -10.07
CA SER A 26 30.21 -21.83 -9.97
C SER A 26 29.65 -21.90 -8.54
N ALA A 27 29.87 -20.85 -7.76
CA ALA A 27 29.22 -20.73 -6.46
C ALA A 27 27.69 -20.77 -6.65
N PRO A 28 26.94 -21.43 -5.75
CA PRO A 28 25.48 -21.34 -5.79
C PRO A 28 25.08 -19.86 -5.68
N PRO A 29 24.07 -19.40 -6.42
CA PRO A 29 23.57 -18.04 -6.27
C PRO A 29 23.18 -17.81 -4.80
N THR A 30 23.54 -16.64 -4.28
CA THR A 30 23.12 -16.23 -2.93
C THR A 30 21.59 -16.21 -2.85
N PRO A 31 21.01 -16.46 -1.66
CA PRO A 31 19.55 -16.47 -1.47
C PRO A 31 18.85 -15.22 -2.01
N ASP A 32 19.53 -14.07 -2.05
CA ASP A 32 18.99 -12.80 -2.54
C ASP A 32 18.69 -12.78 -4.05
N ALA A 33 19.40 -13.57 -4.87
CA ALA A 33 19.16 -13.60 -6.32
C ALA A 33 17.94 -14.46 -6.69
N ALA A 34 17.56 -15.42 -5.84
CA ALA A 34 16.47 -16.36 -6.10
C ALA A 34 15.08 -15.85 -5.65
N VAL A 35 15.02 -14.73 -4.92
CA VAL A 35 13.76 -14.11 -4.45
C VAL A 35 13.25 -13.01 -5.41
N GLN A 36 13.96 -12.74 -6.51
CA GLN A 36 13.56 -11.75 -7.53
C GLN A 36 12.80 -12.36 -8.72
N SER A 37 12.26 -13.58 -8.58
CA SER A 37 11.37 -14.18 -9.58
C SER A 37 9.93 -13.64 -9.46
N ALA A 38 9.74 -12.47 -10.09
CA ALA A 38 8.54 -12.00 -10.77
C ALA A 38 7.17 -12.54 -10.31
N VAL A 39 6.62 -11.98 -9.24
CA VAL A 39 5.24 -11.48 -9.31
C VAL A 39 5.36 -10.03 -9.79
N LYS A 40 4.83 -9.73 -10.98
CA LYS A 40 4.73 -8.36 -11.49
C LYS A 40 3.76 -7.62 -10.57
N ARG A 41 4.28 -7.01 -9.49
CA ARG A 41 3.49 -6.21 -8.56
C ARG A 41 2.87 -5.06 -9.32
N THR A 42 1.56 -4.87 -9.15
CA THR A 42 0.86 -3.75 -9.76
C THR A 42 1.37 -2.46 -9.11
N GLY A 43 2.10 -1.64 -9.88
CA GLY A 43 2.63 -0.37 -9.38
C GLY A 43 1.55 0.71 -9.24
N ALA A 44 1.86 1.81 -8.57
CA ALA A 44 1.00 2.99 -8.42
C ALA A 44 0.50 3.49 -9.78
N SER A 45 1.39 3.57 -10.77
CA SER A 45 1.03 3.96 -12.15
C SER A 45 0.09 2.95 -12.82
N GLU A 46 0.27 1.65 -12.58
CA GLU A 46 -0.63 0.63 -13.13
C GLU A 46 -2.01 0.72 -12.46
N THR A 47 -2.07 0.85 -11.13
CA THR A 47 -3.32 1.04 -10.38
C THR A 47 -4.03 2.32 -10.78
N PHE A 48 -3.30 3.43 -10.95
CA PHE A 48 -3.84 4.67 -11.48
C PHE A 48 -4.54 4.46 -12.82
N SER A 49 -3.87 3.78 -13.75
CA SER A 49 -4.38 3.58 -15.12
C SER A 49 -5.63 2.72 -15.19
N THR A 50 -5.88 1.86 -14.19
CA THR A 50 -7.08 1.03 -14.15
C THR A 50 -8.28 1.76 -13.58
N ILE A 51 -8.08 2.78 -12.72
CA ILE A 51 -9.18 3.44 -12.02
C ILE A 51 -9.46 4.86 -12.49
N VAL A 52 -8.53 5.53 -13.17
CA VAL A 52 -8.70 6.90 -13.68
C VAL A 52 -8.71 6.89 -15.19
N ASN A 53 -9.78 7.43 -15.78
CA ASN A 53 -9.87 7.55 -17.24
C ASN A 53 -9.20 8.84 -17.76
N SER A 54 -9.18 9.02 -19.08
CA SER A 54 -8.56 10.18 -19.73
C SER A 54 -9.21 11.54 -19.41
N LYS A 55 -10.42 11.55 -18.84
CA LYS A 55 -11.13 12.76 -18.40
C LYS A 55 -10.90 13.06 -16.91
N GLY A 56 -10.20 12.17 -16.20
CA GLY A 56 -10.03 12.26 -14.76
C GLY A 56 -11.23 11.75 -13.97
N ASP A 57 -12.13 10.98 -14.58
CA ASP A 57 -13.17 10.29 -13.82
C ASP A 57 -12.52 9.16 -13.02
N ILE A 58 -12.73 9.16 -11.71
CA ILE A 58 -12.15 8.19 -10.78
C ILE A 58 -13.20 7.12 -10.48
N SER A 59 -12.82 5.87 -10.66
CA SER A 59 -13.57 4.69 -10.20
C SER A 59 -12.94 4.12 -8.92
N ARG A 60 -13.68 3.24 -8.24
CA ARG A 60 -13.23 2.59 -7.01
C ARG A 60 -12.71 1.19 -7.33
N PRO A 61 -11.47 0.83 -6.94
CA PRO A 61 -11.06 -0.58 -6.96
C PRO A 61 -11.96 -1.36 -6.01
N THR A 62 -12.40 -2.56 -6.37
CA THR A 62 -13.39 -3.33 -5.57
C THR A 62 -12.75 -4.47 -4.77
N ASP A 63 -11.52 -4.84 -5.10
CA ASP A 63 -10.78 -5.96 -4.51
C ASP A 63 -9.69 -5.50 -3.53
N TYR A 64 -9.54 -4.20 -3.25
CA TYR A 64 -8.46 -3.62 -2.41
C TYR A 64 -8.31 -4.30 -1.05
N ALA A 65 -9.39 -4.79 -0.44
CA ALA A 65 -9.34 -5.44 0.87
C ALA A 65 -8.83 -6.90 0.80
N THR A 66 -8.95 -7.54 -0.35
CA THR A 66 -8.62 -8.97 -0.57
C THR A 66 -7.44 -9.18 -1.51
N ASN A 67 -7.03 -8.14 -2.24
CA ASN A 67 -5.95 -8.18 -3.21
C ASN A 67 -4.59 -8.15 -2.48
N PRO A 68 -3.68 -9.12 -2.75
CA PRO A 68 -2.40 -9.21 -2.06
C PRO A 68 -1.44 -8.04 -2.35
N ASP A 69 -1.63 -7.30 -3.44
CA ASP A 69 -0.84 -6.10 -3.77
C ASP A 69 -1.23 -4.89 -2.91
N TRP A 70 -2.38 -4.95 -2.22
CA TRP A 70 -2.85 -3.91 -1.32
C TRP A 70 -2.48 -4.20 0.13
N VAL A 71 -2.41 -3.12 0.91
CA VAL A 71 -2.07 -3.12 2.33
C VAL A 71 -3.10 -2.27 3.06
N HIS A 72 -3.68 -2.83 4.11
CA HIS A 72 -4.35 -2.04 5.13
C HIS A 72 -3.28 -1.23 5.89
N ILE A 73 -3.32 0.10 5.75
CA ILE A 73 -2.30 0.98 6.33
C ILE A 73 -2.71 1.59 7.66
N GLY A 74 -4.00 1.60 8.02
CA GLY A 74 -4.41 2.06 9.34
C GLY A 74 -5.91 2.09 9.54
N SER A 75 -6.31 1.87 10.79
CA SER A 75 -7.69 2.02 11.26
C SER A 75 -7.80 3.15 12.25
N TRP A 76 -8.88 3.90 12.20
CA TRP A 76 -9.25 4.88 13.23
C TRP A 76 -10.76 5.02 13.31
N SER A 77 -11.23 5.51 14.46
CA SER A 77 -12.66 5.78 14.68
C SER A 77 -12.84 7.14 15.30
N VAL A 78 -14.00 7.73 15.06
CA VAL A 78 -14.43 8.93 15.76
C VAL A 78 -15.26 8.49 16.97
N VAL A 79 -14.94 9.02 18.14
CA VAL A 79 -15.78 8.82 19.32
C VAL A 79 -16.69 10.04 19.46
N ASN A 80 -17.99 9.80 19.53
CA ASN A 80 -18.97 10.87 19.67
C ASN A 80 -19.09 11.38 21.11
N ALA A 81 -19.93 12.39 21.35
CA ALA A 81 -20.09 13.03 22.65
C ALA A 81 -20.61 12.06 23.74
N GLU A 82 -21.31 11.00 23.34
CA GLU A 82 -21.82 9.94 24.23
C GLU A 82 -20.81 8.79 24.43
N ALA A 83 -19.55 8.98 24.06
CA ALA A 83 -18.47 7.98 24.14
C ALA A 83 -18.74 6.72 23.30
N LYS A 84 -19.52 6.83 22.22
CA LYS A 84 -19.74 5.75 21.25
C LYS A 84 -18.79 5.88 20.07
N VAL A 85 -18.32 4.74 19.58
CA VAL A 85 -17.55 4.64 18.35
C VAL A 85 -18.51 4.84 17.17
N ASP A 86 -18.31 5.91 16.41
CA ASP A 86 -19.10 6.30 15.26
C ASP A 86 -18.28 6.10 13.98
N GLY A 87 -18.48 4.94 13.35
CA GLY A 87 -17.73 4.51 12.17
C GLY A 87 -16.35 3.90 12.47
N MET A 88 -16.00 2.88 11.69
CA MET A 88 -14.63 2.35 11.61
C MET A 88 -14.03 2.75 10.28
N HIS A 89 -12.96 3.55 10.32
CA HIS A 89 -12.30 4.07 9.13
C HIS A 89 -11.07 3.22 8.84
N ASN A 90 -11.12 2.45 7.75
CA ASN A 90 -10.02 1.59 7.32
C ASN A 90 -9.40 2.18 6.06
N VAL A 91 -8.08 2.33 6.05
CA VAL A 91 -7.37 2.94 4.92
C VAL A 91 -6.45 1.92 4.28
N TYR A 92 -6.45 1.90 2.95
CA TYR A 92 -5.68 0.98 2.13
C TYR A 92 -4.91 1.72 1.04
N THR A 93 -3.75 1.19 0.66
CA THR A 93 -3.01 1.58 -0.54
C THR A 93 -2.20 0.39 -1.03
N THR A 94 -1.51 0.52 -2.16
CA THR A 94 -0.67 -0.55 -2.71
C THR A 94 0.68 -0.66 -1.99
N ARG A 95 1.26 -1.87 -1.97
CA ARG A 95 2.53 -2.17 -1.29
C ARG A 95 3.70 -1.30 -1.74
N ASP A 96 3.75 -0.97 -3.02
CA ASP A 96 4.80 -0.13 -3.60
C ASP A 96 4.67 1.33 -3.15
N VAL A 97 3.44 1.86 -3.01
CA VAL A 97 3.19 3.19 -2.43
C VAL A 97 3.68 3.23 -0.98
N VAL A 98 3.42 2.19 -0.19
CA VAL A 98 3.93 2.09 1.19
C VAL A 98 5.46 2.12 1.21
N ALA A 99 6.10 1.32 0.34
CA ALA A 99 7.56 1.23 0.27
C ALA A 99 8.20 2.56 -0.15
N GLU A 100 7.64 3.22 -1.16
CA GLU A 100 8.11 4.52 -1.64
C GLU A 100 7.96 5.59 -0.55
N TYR A 101 6.78 5.70 0.08
CA TYR A 101 6.57 6.68 1.15
C TYR A 101 7.51 6.45 2.32
N ALA A 102 7.71 5.20 2.76
CA ALA A 102 8.68 4.91 3.82
C ALA A 102 10.11 5.36 3.43
N ALA A 103 10.49 5.14 2.18
CA ALA A 103 11.80 5.51 1.64
C ALA A 103 11.99 7.02 1.48
N THR A 104 10.97 7.76 1.06
CA THR A 104 11.09 9.17 0.63
C THR A 104 10.38 10.17 1.55
N GLY A 105 9.30 9.75 2.20
CA GLY A 105 8.36 10.61 2.92
C GLY A 105 7.29 11.24 2.03
N ALA A 106 7.16 10.80 0.78
CA ALA A 106 6.20 11.35 -0.18
C ALA A 106 5.42 10.24 -0.89
N PHE A 107 4.17 10.53 -1.24
CA PHE A 107 3.38 9.64 -2.10
C PHE A 107 3.87 9.77 -3.56
N PRO A 108 4.14 8.65 -4.27
CA PRO A 108 4.47 8.70 -5.69
C PRO A 108 3.29 9.20 -6.51
N ASP A 109 3.57 9.78 -7.67
CA ASP A 109 2.51 10.17 -8.61
C ASP A 109 1.65 8.96 -9.00
N GLY A 110 0.33 9.15 -9.03
CA GLY A 110 -0.64 8.08 -9.27
C GLY A 110 -0.91 7.18 -8.07
N ALA A 111 -0.30 7.41 -6.90
CA ALA A 111 -0.65 6.68 -5.67
C ALA A 111 -2.16 6.73 -5.41
N VAL A 112 -2.74 5.58 -5.06
CA VAL A 112 -4.17 5.46 -4.77
C VAL A 112 -4.37 5.09 -3.31
N LEU A 113 -5.15 5.90 -2.60
CA LEU A 113 -5.61 5.60 -1.25
C LEU A 113 -7.11 5.34 -1.29
N VAL A 114 -7.53 4.24 -0.67
CA VAL A 114 -8.94 3.92 -0.44
C VAL A 114 -9.19 4.03 1.04
N LYS A 115 -10.04 4.99 1.44
CA LYS A 115 -10.60 5.05 2.79
C LYS A 115 -12.01 4.48 2.74
N GLU A 116 -12.22 3.39 3.44
CA GLU A 116 -13.53 2.83 3.71
C GLU A 116 -14.00 3.30 5.08
N VAL A 117 -15.27 3.70 5.19
CA VAL A 117 -15.94 3.92 6.47
C VAL A 117 -17.04 2.88 6.60
N ALA A 118 -16.88 1.99 7.56
CA ALA A 118 -17.82 0.94 7.90
C ALA A 118 -18.65 1.33 9.12
N GLY A 119 -19.82 0.71 9.25
CA GLY A 119 -20.54 0.66 10.52
C GLY A 119 -19.69 0.01 11.62
N VAL A 120 -20.15 0.09 12.86
CA VAL A 120 -19.42 -0.45 14.02
C VAL A 120 -20.28 -1.49 14.71
N ASP A 121 -19.77 -2.72 14.75
CA ASP A 121 -20.27 -3.77 15.62
C ASP A 121 -19.47 -3.77 16.93
N HIS A 122 -20.08 -4.30 17.99
CA HIS A 122 -19.42 -4.35 19.30
C HIS A 122 -19.95 -5.48 20.18
N ALA A 123 -19.11 -5.93 21.10
CA ALA A 123 -19.49 -6.86 22.16
C ALA A 123 -18.54 -6.75 23.35
N GLN A 124 -19.02 -7.18 24.51
CA GLN A 124 -18.15 -7.48 25.64
C GLN A 124 -17.42 -8.80 25.38
N LEU A 125 -16.12 -8.72 25.10
CA LEU A 125 -15.23 -9.87 24.98
C LEU A 125 -14.46 -10.10 26.30
N SER A 126 -13.76 -11.22 26.41
CA SER A 126 -12.90 -11.53 27.56
C SER A 126 -11.77 -10.51 27.76
N THR A 127 -11.39 -9.79 26.69
CA THR A 127 -10.37 -8.74 26.70
C THR A 127 -10.93 -7.33 26.92
N GLY A 128 -12.25 -7.17 27.04
CA GLY A 128 -12.89 -5.87 27.28
C GLY A 128 -14.04 -5.55 26.32
N ASN A 129 -14.52 -4.30 26.39
CA ASN A 129 -15.52 -3.76 25.46
C ASN A 129 -14.86 -3.55 24.09
N ALA A 130 -15.12 -4.45 23.15
CA ALA A 130 -14.47 -4.47 21.85
C ALA A 130 -15.42 -3.99 20.75
N HIS A 131 -14.85 -3.30 19.76
CA HIS A 131 -15.55 -2.74 18.60
C HIS A 131 -14.80 -3.14 17.33
N TRP A 132 -15.51 -3.45 16.26
CA TRP A 132 -14.92 -3.82 14.97
C TRP A 132 -15.78 -3.34 13.80
N SER A 133 -15.20 -3.34 12.59
CA SER A 133 -15.91 -2.97 11.35
C SER A 133 -17.09 -3.91 11.09
N GLY A 134 -18.27 -3.34 10.95
CA GLY A 134 -19.43 -3.98 10.32
C GLY A 134 -19.41 -3.77 8.80
N GLU A 135 -20.60 -3.59 8.20
CA GLU A 135 -20.73 -3.37 6.77
C GLU A 135 -20.22 -1.99 6.32
N PRO A 136 -19.51 -1.88 5.18
CA PRO A 136 -19.11 -0.61 4.59
C PRO A 136 -20.29 0.29 4.23
N ALA A 137 -20.22 1.57 4.60
CA ALA A 137 -21.25 2.58 4.31
C ALA A 137 -20.84 3.58 3.22
N VAL A 138 -19.56 3.98 3.21
CA VAL A 138 -19.02 4.97 2.25
C VAL A 138 -17.54 4.70 1.99
N TRP A 139 -17.10 5.02 0.77
CA TRP A 139 -15.70 4.97 0.37
C TRP A 139 -15.26 6.30 -0.19
N PHE A 140 -14.02 6.66 0.13
CA PHE A 140 -13.32 7.78 -0.45
C PHE A 140 -12.09 7.24 -1.19
N VAL A 141 -11.91 7.67 -2.43
CA VAL A 141 -10.71 7.35 -3.21
C VAL A 141 -9.95 8.64 -3.45
N SER A 142 -8.70 8.66 -3.01
CA SER A 142 -7.77 9.76 -3.24
C SER A 142 -6.67 9.29 -4.16
N VAL A 143 -6.39 10.06 -5.21
CA VAL A 143 -5.40 9.70 -6.25
C VAL A 143 -4.35 10.79 -6.38
N LYS A 144 -3.08 10.50 -6.14
CA LYS A 144 -2.01 11.50 -6.24
C LYS A 144 -1.86 11.98 -7.68
N ASP A 145 -1.77 13.30 -7.84
CA ASP A 145 -1.48 13.98 -9.10
C ASP A 145 -0.43 15.07 -8.91
N ALA A 146 0.81 14.64 -8.77
CA ALA A 146 1.97 15.53 -8.70
C ALA A 146 2.22 16.26 -10.03
N SER A 147 1.71 15.73 -11.14
CA SER A 147 1.87 16.29 -12.48
C SER A 147 0.81 17.32 -12.89
N GLY A 148 -0.29 17.43 -12.16
CA GLY A 148 -1.41 18.33 -12.49
C GLY A 148 -2.14 17.94 -13.79
N ARG A 149 -2.40 16.65 -13.99
CA ARG A 149 -3.06 16.06 -15.17
C ARG A 149 -4.45 16.61 -15.45
N PHE A 150 -5.20 16.99 -14.41
CA PHE A 150 -6.64 17.24 -14.50
C PHE A 150 -7.06 18.62 -13.96
N ALA A 151 -6.30 19.68 -14.27
CA ALA A 151 -6.49 21.02 -13.70
C ALA A 151 -7.90 21.62 -13.89
N ASP A 152 -8.60 21.25 -14.96
CA ASP A 152 -9.96 21.75 -15.27
C ASP A 152 -11.08 20.89 -14.66
N ASN A 153 -10.75 19.79 -13.98
CA ASN A 153 -11.73 18.89 -13.38
C ASN A 153 -11.97 19.30 -11.91
N PRO A 154 -13.23 19.59 -11.49
CA PRO A 154 -13.54 20.08 -10.14
C PRO A 154 -13.28 19.05 -9.03
N LEU A 155 -13.02 17.79 -9.38
CA LEU A 155 -12.63 16.74 -8.46
C LEU A 155 -11.12 16.64 -8.25
N TRP A 156 -10.33 17.53 -8.87
CA TRP A 156 -8.88 17.50 -8.80
C TRP A 156 -8.33 18.84 -8.32
N GLY A 157 -7.37 18.78 -7.40
CA GLY A 157 -6.71 19.94 -6.83
C GLY A 157 -5.90 19.56 -5.60
N GLU A 158 -5.04 20.47 -5.16
CA GLU A 158 -4.06 20.21 -4.08
C GLU A 158 -3.13 19.01 -4.38
N GLY A 159 -2.91 18.71 -5.67
CA GLY A 159 -2.13 17.55 -6.10
C GLY A 159 -2.81 16.20 -5.88
N TRP A 160 -4.14 16.18 -5.75
CA TRP A 160 -4.95 14.98 -5.55
C TRP A 160 -6.24 15.01 -6.37
N GLY A 161 -6.69 13.83 -6.80
CA GLY A 161 -8.06 13.58 -7.25
C GLY A 161 -8.90 13.01 -6.10
N TRP A 162 -10.16 13.41 -6.02
CA TRP A 162 -11.04 13.17 -4.88
C TRP A 162 -12.36 12.55 -5.34
N ALA A 163 -12.66 11.35 -4.85
CA ALA A 163 -13.89 10.65 -5.20
C ALA A 163 -14.59 10.06 -3.98
N LEU A 164 -15.93 10.02 -4.04
CA LEU A 164 -16.80 9.51 -2.98
C LEU A 164 -17.79 8.52 -3.60
N PHE A 165 -17.96 7.37 -2.96
CA PHE A 165 -18.90 6.31 -3.34
C PHE A 165 -19.72 5.90 -2.12
N LYS A 166 -21.02 5.67 -2.29
CA LYS A 166 -21.94 5.30 -1.19
C LYS A 166 -22.42 3.85 -1.33
N ALA A 167 -22.80 3.21 -0.23
CA ALA A 167 -23.26 1.82 -0.23
C ALA A 167 -24.49 1.55 -1.12
N ASP A 168 -25.38 2.54 -1.29
CA ASP A 168 -26.55 2.46 -2.17
C ASP A 168 -26.21 2.64 -3.66
N ALA A 169 -25.03 3.18 -3.99
CA ALA A 169 -24.52 3.34 -5.35
C ALA A 169 -22.99 3.15 -5.41
N PRO A 170 -22.47 1.95 -5.09
CA PRO A 170 -21.04 1.74 -4.77
C PRO A 170 -20.10 1.87 -5.97
N MET A 171 -20.63 1.89 -7.18
CA MET A 171 -19.88 2.06 -8.43
C MET A 171 -20.05 3.45 -9.05
N THR A 172 -20.82 4.34 -8.41
CA THR A 172 -21.05 5.69 -8.90
C THR A 172 -20.29 6.67 -8.01
N GLN A 173 -19.38 7.43 -8.62
CA GLN A 173 -18.77 8.57 -7.95
C GLN A 173 -19.84 9.66 -7.81
N VAL A 174 -19.99 10.24 -6.62
CA VAL A 174 -21.04 11.23 -6.33
C VAL A 174 -20.54 12.56 -5.76
N ALA A 175 -19.23 12.75 -5.56
CA ALA A 175 -18.72 14.07 -5.19
C ALA A 175 -18.77 15.01 -6.39
N THR A 176 -18.94 16.30 -6.13
CA THR A 176 -19.18 17.33 -7.15
C THR A 176 -18.01 18.28 -7.29
N ASP A 177 -17.41 18.68 -6.17
CA ASP A 177 -16.28 19.61 -6.13
C ASP A 177 -15.43 19.31 -4.89
N TYR A 178 -14.12 19.11 -5.08
CA TYR A 178 -13.26 18.73 -3.97
C TYR A 178 -13.16 19.81 -2.88
N ARG A 179 -13.33 21.09 -3.22
CA ARG A 179 -13.28 22.20 -2.25
C ARG A 179 -14.50 22.19 -1.34
N ALA A 180 -15.66 21.89 -1.91
CA ALA A 180 -16.92 21.79 -1.18
C ALA A 180 -17.03 20.48 -0.38
N ASP A 181 -16.66 19.35 -1.01
CA ASP A 181 -16.99 18.02 -0.51
C ASP A 181 -15.86 17.36 0.30
N CYS A 182 -14.61 17.80 0.16
CA CYS A 182 -13.44 17.10 0.71
C CYS A 182 -12.48 18.02 1.49
N LEU A 183 -12.11 19.15 0.91
CA LEU A 183 -10.98 19.97 1.35
C LEU A 183 -11.11 20.42 2.81
N GLY A 184 -12.30 20.83 3.25
CA GLY A 184 -12.53 21.28 4.62
C GLY A 184 -12.07 20.27 5.68
N CYS A 185 -12.26 18.97 5.42
CA CYS A 185 -11.83 17.90 6.33
C CYS A 185 -10.34 17.54 6.21
N HIS A 186 -9.68 17.96 5.12
CA HIS A 186 -8.30 17.61 4.80
C HIS A 186 -7.31 18.77 5.04
N LEU A 187 -7.79 20.02 5.11
CA LEU A 187 -6.98 21.20 5.44
C LEU A 187 -6.14 21.06 6.74
N PRO A 188 -6.64 20.45 7.83
CA PRO A 188 -5.81 20.24 9.02
C PRO A 188 -4.58 19.35 8.78
N ALA A 189 -4.58 18.56 7.70
CA ALA A 189 -3.47 17.69 7.30
C ALA A 189 -2.65 18.27 6.14
N ALA A 190 -2.77 19.57 5.82
CA ALA A 190 -2.08 20.18 4.68
C ALA A 190 -0.55 19.97 4.72
N GLU A 191 0.07 20.03 5.90
CA GLU A 191 1.52 19.81 6.07
C GLU A 191 1.97 18.39 5.72
N SER A 192 1.07 17.42 5.79
CA SER A 192 1.30 16.02 5.45
C SER A 192 0.65 15.63 4.12
N ASP A 193 0.69 16.54 3.15
CA ASP A 193 0.16 16.36 1.80
C ASP A 193 -1.35 16.07 1.82
N HIS A 194 -2.08 16.77 2.69
CA HIS A 194 -3.52 16.64 2.91
C HIS A 194 -3.98 15.24 3.37
N MET A 195 -3.07 14.40 3.85
CA MET A 195 -3.38 13.06 4.36
C MET A 195 -2.98 12.93 5.82
N TYR A 196 -3.80 12.29 6.66
CA TYR A 196 -3.51 12.05 8.08
C TYR A 196 -2.50 10.90 8.27
N VAL A 197 -1.33 11.03 7.65
CA VAL A 197 -0.33 9.96 7.48
C VAL A 197 0.20 9.40 8.80
N TYR A 198 0.18 10.17 9.88
CA TYR A 198 0.59 9.71 11.22
C TYR A 198 -0.29 8.56 11.74
N ALA A 199 -1.51 8.42 11.23
CA ALA A 199 -2.43 7.32 11.53
C ALA A 199 -2.15 6.06 10.69
N TYR A 200 -1.08 6.04 9.86
CA TYR A 200 -0.74 4.94 8.97
C TYR A 200 0.61 4.30 9.31
N PRO A 201 0.70 3.41 10.33
CA PRO A 201 1.98 2.86 10.81
C PRO A 201 2.90 2.25 9.74
N PRO A 202 2.41 1.52 8.70
CA PRO A 202 3.27 0.97 7.66
C PRO A 202 4.04 2.00 6.84
N LEU A 203 3.62 3.28 6.82
CA LEU A 203 4.35 4.36 6.14
C LEU A 203 5.62 4.79 6.88
N GLY A 204 5.83 4.31 8.11
CA GLY A 204 7.07 4.44 8.85
C GLY A 204 7.26 5.77 9.59
N PRO A 205 8.47 6.02 10.14
CA PRO A 205 8.73 7.12 11.06
C PRO A 205 8.50 8.53 10.47
N LYS A 206 8.73 8.71 9.16
CA LYS A 206 8.51 10.01 8.49
C LYS A 206 7.03 10.41 8.53
N ALA A 207 6.12 9.45 8.32
CA ALA A 207 4.69 9.68 8.44
C ALA A 207 4.30 9.99 9.90
N ARG A 208 4.85 9.24 10.86
CA ARG A 208 4.57 9.43 12.30
C ARG A 208 5.03 10.79 12.83
N ALA A 209 6.03 11.42 12.21
CA ALA A 209 6.51 12.74 12.61
C ALA A 209 5.45 13.84 12.48
N PHE A 210 4.39 13.62 11.70
CA PHE A 210 3.26 14.54 11.54
C PHE A 210 2.18 14.40 12.63
N ALA A 211 2.36 13.54 13.64
CA ALA A 211 1.37 13.39 14.70
C ALA A 211 1.17 14.73 15.45
N PRO A 212 -0.07 15.11 15.78
CA PRO A 212 -0.33 16.37 16.47
C PRO A 212 0.29 16.33 17.88
N ALA A 213 0.69 17.50 18.39
CA ALA A 213 1.30 17.61 19.72
C ALA A 213 0.38 17.12 20.87
N SER A 214 -0.93 17.05 20.63
CA SER A 214 -1.92 16.50 21.56
C SER A 214 -1.96 14.97 21.59
N ALA A 215 -1.34 14.28 20.62
CA ALA A 215 -1.27 12.84 20.61
C ALA A 215 -0.28 12.35 21.69
N PRO A 216 -0.63 11.31 22.48
CA PRO A 216 0.32 10.67 23.38
C PRO A 216 1.55 10.17 22.59
N GLN A 217 2.75 10.41 23.11
CA GLN A 217 3.95 9.96 22.40
C GLN A 217 4.06 8.43 22.49
N ALA A 218 4.73 7.81 21.51
CA ALA A 218 4.83 6.35 21.41
C ALA A 218 5.52 5.66 22.62
N GLY A 219 6.10 6.43 23.56
CA GLY A 219 6.63 5.95 24.84
C GLY A 219 5.70 6.12 26.04
N ASP A 220 4.56 6.82 25.88
CA ASP A 220 3.59 7.13 26.93
C ASP A 220 2.39 6.19 26.94
N ALA A 221 2.34 5.21 26.02
CA ALA A 221 1.31 4.18 26.00
C ALA A 221 1.45 3.28 27.23
N ALA A 222 0.76 3.67 28.30
CA ALA A 222 0.61 2.92 29.52
C ALA A 222 0.02 1.54 29.23
N GLY A 223 0.64 0.53 29.85
CA GLY A 223 0.31 -0.89 29.95
C GLY A 223 -0.98 -1.38 29.30
N GLU A 224 -0.84 -2.43 28.48
CA GLU A 224 -1.86 -3.46 28.38
C GLU A 224 -2.44 -3.72 29.77
N SER A 225 -3.73 -3.42 29.97
CA SER A 225 -4.45 -3.99 31.09
C SER A 225 -4.56 -5.48 30.80
N THR A 226 -3.56 -6.25 31.21
CA THR A 226 -3.70 -7.69 31.38
C THR A 226 -4.73 -7.86 32.49
N GLY A 227 -6.01 -7.85 32.11
CA GLY A 227 -7.10 -8.16 33.01
C GLY A 227 -6.79 -9.52 33.62
N GLU A 228 -6.46 -9.50 34.91
CA GLU A 228 -6.33 -10.70 35.72
C GLU A 228 -7.60 -11.52 35.50
N MET A 229 -7.46 -12.68 34.87
CA MET A 229 -8.53 -13.67 34.81
C MET A 229 -8.83 -14.05 36.25
N GLY A 230 -9.87 -13.43 36.82
CA GLY A 230 -10.32 -13.68 38.17
C GLY A 230 -10.53 -15.18 38.38
N ASP A 231 -9.73 -15.74 39.28
CA ASP A 231 -9.79 -17.12 39.74
C ASP A 231 -11.20 -17.42 40.27
N THR A 232 -12.05 -17.90 39.37
CA THR A 232 -13.37 -18.43 39.71
C THR A 232 -13.41 -19.91 39.35
N GLN A 233 -12.44 -20.68 39.83
CA GLN A 233 -12.53 -22.13 39.75
C GLN A 233 -11.95 -22.83 40.99
N ARG A 234 -12.54 -22.53 42.15
CA ARG A 234 -12.56 -23.45 43.30
C ARG A 234 -13.90 -23.41 44.04
N MET A 235 -14.96 -23.90 43.40
CA MET A 235 -16.07 -24.57 44.10
C MET A 235 -16.71 -25.57 43.15
N ARG A 236 -16.19 -26.79 43.15
CA ARG A 236 -16.89 -28.08 43.03
C ARG A 236 -15.89 -29.22 43.22
#